data_AF-A0A7W0A1L3-F1
#
_entry.id   AF-A0A7W0A1L3-F1
#
_cell.length_a   1.000
_cell.length_b   1.000
_cell.length_c   1.000
_cell.angle_alpha   90.00
_cell.angle_beta   90.00
_cell.angle_gamma   90.00
#
_symmetry.space_group_name_H-M   'P 1'
#
loop_
_entity.id
_entity.type
_entity.pdbx_description
1 polymer ?
#
loop_
_entity_poly.entity_id
_entity_poly.type
_entity_poly.pdbx_seq_one_letter_code
_entity_poly.pdbx_strand_id
1 'polypeptide(L)'
;MAASPGVGDDEVVSLVRFIRSRRDFEAVVAIRTRVFHDEQGLIGNLATDPEDAGATHAVAEVPDGEGGSEIVSAARLTVAGHLDEDGQASGRIDWVATLPEWRGQGLGARVVALLLDHADALAVPAVTINAQAHAVGFYGRLGFIPRGRRFEAGGIPHLTMVRPLRYRPIDRSEP
;
A
#
# COMPACT_ATOMS: atom_id res chain seq x y z
N MET A 1 47.65 1.47 -10.08
CA MET A 1 47.47 2.27 -8.85
C MET A 1 46.47 3.36 -9.22
N ALA A 2 45.21 3.40 -8.81
CA ALA A 2 44.50 2.73 -7.73
C ALA A 2 43.11 2.29 -8.22
N ALA A 3 42.58 1.23 -7.60
CA ALA A 3 41.21 0.77 -7.76
C ALA A 3 40.23 1.78 -7.15
N SER A 4 39.09 2.01 -7.81
CA SER A 4 37.91 2.58 -7.16
C SER A 4 37.15 1.46 -6.45
N PRO A 5 36.78 1.60 -5.17
CA PRO A 5 35.96 0.63 -4.47
C PRO A 5 34.48 0.82 -4.83
N GLY A 6 33.73 -0.27 -4.75
CA GLY A 6 32.38 -0.42 -5.30
C GLY A 6 31.25 0.28 -4.55
N VAL A 7 30.10 0.23 -5.21
CA VAL A 7 28.78 0.15 -4.58
C VAL A 7 28.10 -1.00 -5.32
N GLY A 8 28.14 -2.19 -4.73
CA GLY A 8 27.19 -3.22 -5.09
C GLY A 8 25.87 -2.79 -4.49
N ASP A 9 24.97 -2.30 -5.33
CA ASP A 9 23.56 -2.28 -4.98
C ASP A 9 23.14 -3.75 -4.91
N ASP A 10 23.18 -4.34 -3.71
CA ASP A 10 22.46 -5.57 -3.43
C ASP A 10 20.97 -5.24 -3.54
N GLU A 11 20.47 -5.21 -4.77
CA GLU A 11 19.04 -5.14 -5.05
C GLU A 11 18.42 -6.36 -4.41
N VAL A 12 17.69 -6.15 -3.32
CA VAL A 12 16.92 -7.21 -2.68
C VAL A 12 15.92 -7.71 -3.71
N VAL A 13 16.24 -8.86 -4.30
CA VAL A 13 15.34 -9.58 -5.19
C VAL A 13 14.06 -9.82 -4.41
N SER A 14 12.97 -9.22 -4.87
CA SER A 14 11.71 -9.22 -4.14
C SER A 14 10.56 -9.33 -5.11
N LEU A 15 9.59 -10.19 -4.78
CA LEU A 15 8.38 -10.40 -5.57
C LEU A 15 7.25 -9.58 -4.98
N VAL A 16 6.53 -8.85 -5.83
CA VAL A 16 5.33 -8.11 -5.44
C VAL A 16 4.13 -8.75 -6.13
N ARG A 17 3.13 -9.13 -5.34
CA ARG A 17 1.99 -9.93 -5.79
C ARG A 17 0.75 -9.72 -4.92
N PHE A 18 -0.39 -10.18 -5.39
CA PHE A 18 -1.56 -10.35 -4.53
C PHE A 18 -1.40 -11.54 -3.59
N ILE A 19 -2.11 -11.53 -2.46
CA ILE A 19 -2.21 -12.69 -1.58
C ILE A 19 -2.88 -13.86 -2.32
N ARG A 20 -2.47 -15.08 -2.01
CA ARG A 20 -2.90 -16.31 -2.69
C ARG A 20 -3.55 -17.32 -1.74
N SER A 21 -3.40 -17.10 -0.44
CA SER A 21 -3.79 -18.08 0.56
C SER A 21 -4.12 -17.42 1.90
N ARG A 22 -4.76 -18.21 2.77
CA ARG A 22 -4.94 -17.84 4.17
C ARG A 22 -3.63 -17.58 4.89
N ARG A 23 -2.56 -18.32 4.58
CA ARG A 23 -1.23 -18.13 5.16
C ARG A 23 -0.65 -16.76 4.80
N ASP A 24 -0.84 -16.30 3.57
CA ASP A 24 -0.43 -14.94 3.18
C ASP A 24 -1.21 -13.89 3.98
N PHE A 25 -2.52 -14.08 4.15
CA PHE A 25 -3.34 -13.16 4.94
C PHE A 25 -2.92 -13.15 6.42
N GLU A 26 -2.60 -14.31 7.01
CA GLU A 26 -2.04 -14.39 8.37
C GLU A 26 -0.73 -13.60 8.48
N ALA A 27 0.13 -13.63 7.46
CA ALA A 27 1.34 -12.80 7.41
C ALA A 27 1.03 -11.29 7.30
N VAL A 28 0.01 -10.90 6.51
CA VAL A 28 -0.47 -9.51 6.44
C VAL A 28 -0.92 -9.03 7.83
N VAL A 29 -1.71 -9.83 8.54
CA VAL A 29 -2.18 -9.54 9.90
C VAL A 29 -1.00 -9.38 10.86
N ALA A 30 0.00 -10.26 10.79
CA ALA A 30 1.20 -10.17 11.61
C ALA A 30 2.00 -8.87 11.36
N ILE A 31 2.17 -8.46 10.10
CA ILE A 31 2.82 -7.18 9.76
C ILE A 31 2.02 -6.00 10.32
N ARG A 32 0.70 -6.00 10.16
CA ARG A 32 -0.16 -4.93 10.68
C ARG A 32 -0.02 -4.80 12.19
N THR A 33 -0.01 -5.92 12.91
CA THR A 33 0.24 -5.92 14.37
C THR A 33 1.60 -5.32 14.71
N ARG A 34 2.68 -5.80 14.08
CA ARG A 34 4.04 -5.28 14.38
C ARG A 34 4.15 -3.78 14.11
N VAL A 35 3.61 -3.28 12.99
CA VAL A 35 3.75 -1.88 12.59
C VAL A 35 2.78 -0.95 13.31
N PHE A 36 1.48 -1.30 13.38
CA PHE A 36 0.46 -0.37 13.90
C PHE A 36 0.27 -0.51 15.41
N HIS A 37 0.29 -1.74 15.94
CA HIS A 37 0.11 -1.97 17.36
C HIS A 37 1.44 -1.85 18.12
N ASP A 38 2.43 -2.69 17.77
CA ASP A 38 3.64 -2.82 18.59
C ASP A 38 4.58 -1.61 18.45
N GLU A 39 4.74 -1.10 17.24
CA GLU A 39 5.61 0.05 16.97
C GLU A 39 4.91 1.40 17.16
N GLN A 40 3.73 1.59 16.55
CA GLN A 40 3.03 2.88 16.58
C GLN A 40 2.11 3.07 17.79
N GLY A 41 1.87 2.03 18.59
CA GLY A 41 1.06 2.12 19.80
C GLY A 41 -0.42 2.41 19.54
N LEU A 42 -0.96 2.05 18.36
CA LEU A 42 -2.38 2.23 18.06
C LEU A 42 -3.23 1.21 18.83
N ILE A 43 -3.57 1.57 20.07
CA ILE A 43 -4.42 0.78 20.97
C ILE A 43 -5.84 0.69 20.37
N GLY A 44 -6.33 -0.53 20.17
CA GLY A 44 -7.68 -0.80 19.66
C GLY A 44 -7.80 -0.87 18.13
N ASN A 45 -6.71 -0.66 17.38
CA ASN A 45 -6.73 -0.91 15.95
C ASN A 45 -6.70 -2.43 15.72
N LEU A 46 -7.81 -2.99 15.23
CA LEU A 46 -7.87 -4.43 14.97
C LEU A 46 -6.93 -4.74 13.80
N ALA A 47 -6.09 -5.78 13.95
CA ALA A 47 -5.23 -6.24 12.87
C ALA A 47 -6.03 -6.77 11.66
N THR A 48 -7.31 -7.06 11.87
CA THR A 48 -8.32 -7.44 10.87
C THR A 48 -9.61 -6.66 11.06
N ASP A 49 -10.32 -6.32 9.98
CA ASP A 49 -11.64 -5.68 10.03
C ASP A 49 -12.61 -6.29 8.99
N PRO A 50 -13.93 -5.99 9.05
CA PRO A 50 -14.91 -6.57 8.13
C PRO A 50 -14.65 -6.31 6.64
N GLU A 51 -13.93 -5.24 6.28
CA GLU A 51 -13.61 -4.95 4.88
C GLU A 51 -12.55 -5.89 4.31
N ASP A 52 -11.76 -6.57 5.16
CA ASP A 52 -10.75 -7.51 4.69
C ASP A 52 -11.33 -8.65 3.84
N ALA A 53 -12.59 -9.04 4.05
CA ALA A 53 -13.21 -10.13 3.28
C ALA A 53 -13.50 -9.75 1.81
N GLY A 54 -13.70 -8.47 1.51
CA GLY A 54 -14.07 -7.97 0.18
C GLY A 54 -12.97 -7.17 -0.52
N ALA A 55 -11.83 -7.01 0.12
CA ALA A 55 -10.74 -6.18 -0.36
C ALA A 55 -9.66 -6.98 -1.09
N THR A 56 -8.84 -6.28 -1.86
CA THR A 56 -7.66 -6.83 -2.52
C THR A 56 -6.42 -6.51 -1.70
N HIS A 57 -5.67 -7.53 -1.26
CA HIS A 57 -4.41 -7.33 -0.55
C HIS A 57 -3.22 -7.63 -1.46
N ALA A 58 -2.25 -6.72 -1.47
CA ALA A 58 -0.97 -6.89 -2.14
C ALA A 58 0.15 -6.97 -1.11
N VAL A 59 1.19 -7.74 -1.43
CA VAL A 59 2.34 -8.00 -0.57
C VAL A 59 3.65 -7.90 -1.35
N ALA A 60 4.72 -7.56 -0.64
CA ALA A 60 6.08 -7.79 -1.09
C ALA A 60 6.69 -8.92 -0.27
N GLU A 61 7.31 -9.87 -0.95
CA GLU A 61 8.07 -10.96 -0.33
C GLU A 61 9.53 -10.97 -0.77
N VAL A 62 10.40 -11.35 0.15
CA VAL A 62 11.86 -11.41 0.01
C VAL A 62 12.33 -12.83 0.34
N PRO A 63 13.43 -13.31 -0.24
CA PRO A 63 14.03 -14.59 0.15
C PRO A 63 14.37 -14.62 1.65
N ASP A 64 14.06 -15.72 2.33
CA ASP A 64 14.37 -15.89 3.77
C ASP A 64 15.79 -16.44 4.03
N GLY A 65 16.54 -16.76 2.98
CA GLY A 65 17.87 -17.35 3.06
C GLY A 65 17.89 -18.87 3.30
N GLU A 66 16.73 -19.48 3.55
CA GLU A 66 16.55 -20.92 3.79
C GLU A 66 15.88 -21.65 2.61
N GLY A 67 15.76 -20.96 1.47
CA GLY A 67 15.11 -21.46 0.26
C GLY A 67 13.61 -21.19 0.21
N GLY A 68 13.07 -20.43 1.16
CA GLY A 68 11.71 -19.92 1.16
C GLY A 68 11.65 -18.40 0.91
N SER A 69 10.55 -17.80 1.33
CA SER A 69 10.31 -16.37 1.22
C SER A 69 9.47 -15.85 2.39
N GLU A 70 9.78 -14.65 2.85
CA GLU A 70 9.06 -13.94 3.89
C GLU A 70 8.28 -12.77 3.28
N ILE A 71 7.02 -12.60 3.67
CA ILE A 71 6.24 -11.40 3.36
C ILE A 71 6.65 -10.30 4.34
N VAL A 72 7.07 -9.15 3.82
CA VAL A 72 7.67 -8.06 4.62
C VAL A 72 7.00 -6.70 4.43
N SER A 73 6.13 -6.60 3.43
CA SER A 73 5.25 -5.44 3.25
C SER A 73 3.87 -5.89 2.77
N ALA A 74 2.84 -5.17 3.19
CA ALA A 74 1.46 -5.40 2.78
C ALA A 74 0.72 -4.06 2.61
N ALA A 75 -0.32 -4.07 1.78
CA ALA A 75 -1.33 -3.03 1.71
C ALA A 75 -2.66 -3.62 1.24
N ARG A 76 -3.75 -2.90 1.46
CA ARG A 76 -5.10 -3.28 1.05
C ARG A 76 -5.69 -2.21 0.14
N LEU A 77 -6.46 -2.65 -0.86
CA LEU A 77 -7.34 -1.83 -1.68
C LEU A 77 -8.80 -2.27 -1.48
N THR A 78 -9.65 -1.33 -1.08
CA THR A 78 -11.11 -1.47 -1.10
C THR A 78 -11.70 -0.63 -2.24
N VAL A 79 -12.59 -1.19 -3.06
CA VAL A 79 -13.26 -0.46 -4.16
C VAL A 79 -14.78 -0.42 -3.99
N ALA A 80 -15.40 -1.55 -3.66
CA ALA A 80 -16.86 -1.66 -3.64
C ALA A 80 -17.48 -0.74 -2.58
N GLY A 81 -18.40 0.13 -3.02
CA GLY A 81 -19.17 1.01 -2.14
C GLY A 81 -18.37 2.17 -1.53
N HIS A 82 -17.10 2.35 -1.90
CA HIS A 82 -16.30 3.47 -1.39
C HIS A 82 -16.54 4.73 -2.22
N LEU A 83 -16.88 5.81 -1.51
CA LEU A 83 -17.08 7.14 -2.08
C LEU A 83 -16.00 8.06 -1.52
N ASP A 84 -15.51 8.99 -2.35
CA ASP A 84 -14.65 10.06 -1.88
C ASP A 84 -15.45 11.12 -1.09
N GLU A 85 -14.77 12.17 -0.61
CA GLU A 85 -15.39 13.25 0.17
C GLU A 85 -16.49 14.02 -0.59
N ASP A 86 -16.53 13.94 -1.92
CA ASP A 86 -17.55 14.58 -2.77
C ASP A 86 -18.64 13.57 -3.21
N GLY A 87 -18.65 12.37 -2.63
CA GLY A 87 -19.61 11.32 -2.95
C GLY A 87 -19.35 10.62 -4.29
N GLN A 88 -18.15 10.78 -4.88
CA GLN A 88 -17.79 10.11 -6.13
C GLN A 88 -17.22 8.73 -5.87
N ALA A 89 -17.58 7.74 -6.69
CA ALA A 89 -17.03 6.39 -6.59
C ALA A 89 -15.49 6.45 -6.63
N SER A 90 -14.83 5.81 -5.68
CA SER A 90 -13.36 5.78 -5.62
C SER A 90 -12.87 4.49 -4.97
N GLY A 91 -11.58 4.19 -5.13
CA GLY A 91 -10.90 3.17 -4.35
C GLY A 91 -10.29 3.79 -3.09
N ARG A 92 -10.02 2.98 -2.09
CA ARG A 92 -9.23 3.36 -0.92
C ARG A 92 -8.09 2.39 -0.73
N ILE A 93 -6.87 2.91 -0.63
CA ILE A 93 -5.73 2.14 -0.15
C ILE A 93 -5.55 2.45 1.33
N ASP A 94 -5.46 1.41 2.14
CA ASP A 94 -5.22 1.47 3.57
C ASP A 94 -4.33 0.30 4.02
N TRP A 95 -3.99 0.30 5.31
CA TRP A 95 -3.11 -0.71 5.93
C TRP A 95 -1.76 -0.90 5.22
N VAL A 96 -1.20 0.17 4.67
CA VAL A 96 0.14 0.15 4.06
C VAL A 96 1.17 0.00 5.17
N ALA A 97 1.80 -1.17 5.25
CA ALA A 97 2.76 -1.50 6.29
C ALA A 97 3.98 -2.18 5.68
N THR A 98 5.16 -1.79 6.16
CA THR A 98 6.44 -2.42 5.85
C THR A 98 7.18 -2.61 7.17
N LEU A 99 7.67 -3.83 7.40
CA LEU A 99 8.47 -4.15 8.58
C LEU A 99 9.68 -3.20 8.66
N PRO A 100 10.04 -2.70 9.87
CA PRO A 100 11.09 -1.70 10.05
C PRO A 100 12.41 -2.00 9.33
N GLU A 101 12.86 -3.24 9.42
CA GLU A 101 14.08 -3.78 8.84
C GLU A 101 14.10 -3.76 7.29
N TRP A 102 12.94 -3.62 6.65
CA TRP A 102 12.79 -3.62 5.19
C TRP A 102 12.40 -2.24 4.61
N ARG A 103 12.38 -1.20 5.44
CA ARG A 103 12.08 0.19 5.01
C ARG A 103 13.24 0.79 4.23
N GLY A 104 12.94 1.82 3.43
CA GLY A 104 13.93 2.51 2.60
C GLY A 104 14.29 1.79 1.29
N GLN A 105 13.83 0.55 1.10
CA GLN A 105 14.11 -0.28 -0.08
C GLN A 105 13.05 -0.20 -1.19
N GLY A 106 12.07 0.72 -1.06
CA GLY A 106 11.02 0.90 -2.07
C GLY A 106 9.92 -0.18 -2.10
N LEU A 107 9.94 -1.18 -1.22
CA LEU A 107 8.95 -2.27 -1.21
C LEU A 107 7.51 -1.78 -1.05
N GLY A 108 7.25 -0.92 -0.07
CA GLY A 108 5.92 -0.33 0.13
C GLY A 108 5.43 0.47 -1.08
N ALA A 109 6.34 1.17 -1.78
CA ALA A 109 5.98 1.90 -3.01
C ALA A 109 5.55 0.94 -4.13
N ARG A 110 6.25 -0.19 -4.29
CA ARG A 110 5.92 -1.21 -5.28
C ARG A 110 4.60 -1.92 -4.97
N VAL A 111 4.33 -2.20 -3.69
CA VAL A 111 3.04 -2.76 -3.26
C VAL A 111 1.89 -1.80 -3.58
N VAL A 112 2.03 -0.50 -3.26
CA VAL A 112 1.02 0.50 -3.58
C VAL A 112 0.85 0.66 -5.09
N ALA A 113 1.94 0.62 -5.87
CA ALA A 113 1.88 0.66 -7.34
C ALA A 113 1.06 -0.50 -7.91
N LEU A 114 1.27 -1.73 -7.44
CA LEU A 114 0.47 -2.88 -7.88
C LEU A 114 -1.03 -2.70 -7.59
N LEU A 115 -1.40 -2.13 -6.44
CA LEU A 115 -2.79 -1.82 -6.11
C LEU A 115 -3.37 -0.71 -6.98
N LEU A 116 -2.57 0.31 -7.33
CA LEU A 116 -2.99 1.37 -8.25
C LEU A 116 -3.23 0.83 -9.66
N ASP A 117 -2.36 -0.04 -10.16
CA ASP A 117 -2.53 -0.69 -11.46
C ASP A 117 -3.80 -1.58 -11.46
N HIS A 118 -4.07 -2.27 -10.34
CA HIS A 118 -5.30 -3.04 -10.19
C HIS A 118 -6.55 -2.16 -10.18
N ALA A 119 -6.53 -1.05 -9.45
CA ALA A 119 -7.63 -0.09 -9.41
C ALA A 119 -7.89 0.53 -10.79
N ASP A 120 -6.84 0.82 -11.56
CA ASP A 120 -6.94 1.33 -12.94
C ASP A 120 -7.58 0.29 -13.87
N ALA A 121 -7.17 -0.99 -13.74
CA ALA A 121 -7.77 -2.10 -14.47
C ALA A 121 -9.26 -2.33 -14.12
N LEU A 122 -9.68 -1.97 -12.90
CA LEU A 122 -11.08 -1.97 -12.47
C LEU A 122 -11.86 -0.71 -12.90
N ALA A 123 -11.24 0.17 -13.69
CA ALA A 123 -11.82 1.44 -14.15
C ALA A 123 -12.29 2.35 -12.99
N VAL A 124 -11.62 2.27 -11.84
CA VAL A 124 -11.85 3.18 -10.72
C VAL A 124 -11.35 4.57 -11.13
N PRO A 125 -12.12 5.65 -10.93
CA PRO A 125 -11.72 6.97 -11.42
C PRO A 125 -10.64 7.64 -10.56
N ALA A 126 -10.56 7.28 -9.27
CA ALA A 126 -9.56 7.80 -8.34
C ALA A 126 -9.34 6.85 -7.16
N VAL A 127 -8.17 6.93 -6.54
CA VAL A 127 -7.86 6.23 -5.29
C VAL A 127 -7.56 7.25 -4.20
N THR A 128 -8.09 7.00 -3.01
CA THR A 128 -7.90 7.81 -1.80
C THR A 128 -7.02 7.07 -0.80
N ILE A 129 -6.30 7.84 0.01
CA ILE A 129 -5.55 7.33 1.16
C ILE A 129 -5.60 8.34 2.30
N ASN A 130 -5.72 7.83 3.52
CA ASN A 130 -5.56 8.63 4.73
C ASN A 130 -4.11 8.52 5.16
N ALA A 131 -3.26 9.41 4.65
CA ALA A 131 -1.83 9.38 4.91
C ALA A 131 -1.54 9.92 6.31
N GLN A 132 -0.76 9.20 7.11
CA GLN A 132 -0.15 9.78 8.31
C GLN A 132 0.72 10.96 7.91
N ALA A 133 0.78 12.02 8.73
CA ALA A 133 1.41 13.29 8.36
C ALA A 133 2.87 13.15 7.92
N HIS A 134 3.62 12.22 8.50
CA HIS A 134 5.01 11.94 8.12
C HIS A 134 5.12 11.18 6.77
N ALA A 135 4.08 10.47 6.35
CA ALA A 135 4.03 9.68 5.11
C ALA A 135 3.52 10.49 3.90
N VAL A 136 3.10 11.74 4.07
CA VAL A 136 2.60 12.59 2.97
C VAL A 136 3.61 12.70 1.83
N GLY A 137 4.90 12.90 2.16
CA GLY A 137 5.96 12.97 1.14
C GLY A 137 6.18 11.64 0.41
N PHE A 138 5.93 10.50 1.06
CA PHE A 138 5.99 9.19 0.44
C PHE A 138 4.87 9.02 -0.61
N TYR A 139 3.62 9.31 -0.25
CA TYR A 139 2.50 9.21 -1.19
C TYR A 139 2.55 10.27 -2.29
N GLY A 140 3.09 11.46 -2.01
CA GLY A 140 3.34 12.48 -3.02
C GLY A 140 4.21 11.99 -4.18
N ARG A 141 5.25 11.20 -3.89
CA ARG A 141 6.10 10.58 -4.93
C ARG A 141 5.36 9.52 -5.76
N LEU A 142 4.26 8.97 -5.25
CA LEU A 142 3.39 8.03 -5.95
C LEU A 142 2.27 8.73 -6.74
N GLY A 143 2.26 10.07 -6.76
CA GLY A 143 1.29 10.86 -7.50
C GLY A 143 -0.01 11.15 -6.75
N PHE A 144 -0.06 10.90 -5.44
CA PHE A 144 -1.16 11.38 -4.60
C PHE A 144 -0.99 12.87 -4.30
N ILE A 145 -2.09 13.61 -4.32
CA ILE A 145 -2.15 15.02 -3.95
C ILE A 145 -2.98 15.19 -2.67
N PRO A 146 -2.59 16.10 -1.76
CA PRO A 146 -3.39 16.42 -0.58
C PRO A 146 -4.81 16.86 -0.93
N ARG A 147 -5.79 16.42 -0.13
CA ARG A 147 -7.19 16.83 -0.20
C ARG A 147 -7.71 17.13 1.20
N GLY A 148 -8.46 18.21 1.34
CA GLY A 148 -9.06 18.58 2.60
C GLY A 148 -8.06 19.05 3.66
N ARG A 149 -8.47 18.95 4.93
CA ARG A 149 -7.69 19.39 6.09
C ARG A 149 -7.07 18.19 6.80
N ARG A 150 -6.02 18.46 7.58
CA ARG A 150 -5.48 17.45 8.51
C ARG A 150 -6.54 17.10 9.56
N PHE A 151 -6.57 15.84 9.95
CA PHE A 151 -7.43 15.32 11.00
C PHE A 151 -6.65 14.35 11.88
N GLU A 152 -7.19 13.96 13.03
CA GLU A 152 -6.57 12.95 13.89
C GLU A 152 -7.32 11.63 13.82
N ALA A 153 -6.58 10.52 13.75
CA ALA A 153 -7.10 9.17 13.88
C ALA A 153 -6.16 8.37 14.75
N GLY A 154 -6.67 7.76 15.82
CA GLY A 154 -5.87 7.01 16.79
C GLY A 154 -4.77 7.84 17.47
N GLY A 155 -4.97 9.15 17.63
CA GLY A 155 -3.96 10.06 18.19
C GLY A 155 -2.82 10.42 17.22
N ILE A 156 -2.91 10.00 15.95
CA ILE A 156 -1.92 10.31 14.92
C ILE A 156 -2.52 11.35 13.96
N PRO A 157 -1.79 12.43 13.61
CA PRO A 157 -2.20 13.36 12.57
C PRO A 157 -2.18 12.70 11.18
N HIS A 158 -3.28 12.83 10.47
CA HIS A 158 -3.50 12.32 9.12
C HIS A 158 -3.88 13.44 8.15
N LEU A 159 -3.76 13.17 6.86
CA LEU A 159 -4.18 14.00 5.76
C LEU A 159 -4.75 13.10 4.66
N THR A 160 -5.99 13.36 4.24
CA THR A 160 -6.55 12.70 3.06
C THR A 160 -5.73 13.09 1.84
N MET A 161 -5.37 12.12 1.01
CA MET A 161 -4.73 12.35 -0.28
C MET A 161 -5.46 11.55 -1.35
N VAL A 162 -5.52 12.10 -2.56
CA VAL A 162 -6.21 11.50 -3.70
C VAL A 162 -5.27 11.39 -4.89
N ARG A 163 -5.38 10.30 -5.64
CA ARG A 163 -4.72 10.12 -6.93
C ARG A 163 -5.78 9.82 -7.99
N PRO A 164 -6.03 10.72 -8.94
CA PRO A 164 -6.82 10.41 -10.12
C PRO A 164 -6.18 9.25 -10.88
N LEU A 165 -7.00 8.31 -11.33
CA LEU A 165 -6.58 7.23 -12.21
C LEU A 165 -6.90 7.57 -13.66
N ARG A 166 -6.15 7.00 -14.59
CA ARG A 166 -6.35 7.29 -16.01
C ARG A 166 -7.39 6.32 -16.53
N TYR A 167 -8.66 6.61 -16.26
CA TYR A 167 -9.72 5.97 -17.01
C TYR A 167 -9.54 6.27 -18.51
N ARG A 168 -9.11 5.26 -19.28
CA ARG A 168 -9.30 5.23 -20.73
C ARG A 168 -10.60 4.47 -20.98
N PRO A 169 -11.72 5.14 -21.31
CA PRO A 169 -12.85 4.42 -21.87
C PRO A 169 -12.32 3.64 -23.08
N ILE A 170 -12.64 2.34 -23.15
CA ILE A 170 -12.49 1.61 -24.41
C ILE A 170 -13.38 2.34 -25.40
N ASP A 171 -12.78 3.05 -26.33
CA ASP A 171 -13.48 3.58 -27.48
C ASP A 171 -14.00 2.37 -28.27
N ARG A 172 -15.29 2.06 -28.12
CA ARG A 172 -15.96 1.02 -28.93
C ARG A 172 -16.30 1.54 -30.33
N SER A 173 -15.75 2.68 -30.73
CA SER A 173 -15.90 3.29 -32.05
C SER A 173 -14.59 3.17 -32.83
N GLU A 174 -14.19 1.95 -33.18
CA GLU A 174 -13.50 1.75 -34.47
C GLU A 174 -14.07 0.48 -35.15
N PRO A 175 -14.22 0.54 -36.49
CA PRO A 175 -15.24 -0.17 -37.27
C PRO A 175 -15.04 -1.68 -37.47
#